data_AF-A0AAV7CBJ6-F1
#
_entry.id   AF-A0AAV7CBJ6-F1
#
_cell.length_a   1.000
_cell.length_b   1.000
_cell.length_c   1.000
_cell.angle_alpha   90.00
_cell.angle_beta   90.00
_cell.angle_gamma   90.00
#
_symmetry.space_group_name_H-M   'P 1'
#
loop_
_entity.id
_entity.type
_entity.pdbx_description
1 polymer ?
#
loop_
_entity_poly.entity_id
_entity_poly.type
_entity_poly.pdbx_seq_one_letter_code
_entity_poly.pdbx_strand_id
1 'polypeptide(L)'
;MCITQYLYVSFHGRAFVYDSRNNLQMRGLVVLLISKAAGPSKAADDTLQHDMVSGIYASQRNLAEITELIHTAFLVHRGIVNITELKSCDGPLKDMQFGNKMAILSGDFLLANACTGLAQLQNTKVVELVSSAIGDLVQGIYYENSYLPEKNAFTDDIGITNWMEHIFLSHGALLAKGCQAAMELAKHDTEVQSMAFQYGKHMSLSYKLNSDLQPFLNGKHSGTSFGLNCAPVVLHQEFVGREAWMEEVKQAHLKGNLIDLAKLQEAIKAGKGVTAAIDLCRYHGNKALENLQCFPPSKARSALENIVYAVTRFP
;
A
#
# COMPACT_ATOMS: atom_id res chain seq x y z
N MET A 1 -20.19 19.37 5.56
CA MET A 1 -21.27 18.53 5.02
C MET A 1 -21.23 18.40 3.49
N CYS A 2 -20.65 19.34 2.72
CA CYS A 2 -20.60 19.20 1.24
C CYS A 2 -19.46 18.33 0.67
N ILE A 3 -18.24 18.31 1.22
CA ILE A 3 -17.10 17.62 0.56
C ILE A 3 -17.26 16.09 0.55
N THR A 4 -17.76 15.51 1.66
CA THR A 4 -17.99 14.06 1.79
C THR A 4 -19.16 13.57 0.93
N GLN A 5 -20.11 14.45 0.61
CA GLN A 5 -21.30 14.11 -0.16
C GLN A 5 -21.04 14.17 -1.68
N TYR A 6 -20.09 15.01 -2.14
CA TYR A 6 -19.66 15.04 -3.55
C TYR A 6 -18.60 13.96 -3.89
N LEU A 7 -17.75 13.57 -2.93
CA LEU A 7 -16.93 12.35 -3.04
C LEU A 7 -17.79 11.08 -3.21
N TYR A 8 -19.05 11.11 -2.78
CA TYR A 8 -19.99 10.00 -2.94
C TYR A 8 -20.63 9.91 -4.33
N VAL A 9 -20.69 11.02 -5.08
CA VAL A 9 -21.43 11.09 -6.36
C VAL A 9 -20.52 10.84 -7.57
N SER A 10 -19.22 11.19 -7.50
CA SER A 10 -18.24 10.82 -8.54
C SER A 10 -17.66 9.40 -8.39
N PHE A 11 -17.90 8.73 -7.26
CA PHE A 11 -17.44 7.37 -7.04
C PHE A 11 -18.59 6.37 -7.30
N HIS A 12 -18.72 5.89 -8.53
CA HIS A 12 -19.20 4.51 -8.75
C HIS A 12 -18.14 3.47 -8.34
N GLY A 13 -17.42 3.75 -7.26
CA GLY A 13 -16.56 2.82 -6.56
C GLY A 13 -17.37 2.15 -5.47
N ARG A 14 -18.13 1.11 -5.83
CA ARG A 14 -18.55 0.07 -4.87
C ARG A 14 -17.35 -0.56 -4.13
N ALA A 15 -16.11 -0.25 -4.55
CA ALA A 15 -14.88 -0.70 -3.92
C ALA A 15 -14.28 0.27 -2.87
N PHE A 16 -14.50 1.60 -2.94
CA PHE A 16 -13.78 2.53 -2.04
C PHE A 16 -14.58 2.85 -0.76
N VAL A 17 -15.91 2.97 -0.87
CA VAL A 17 -16.74 3.29 0.30
C VAL A 17 -17.25 2.03 1.03
N TYR A 18 -17.34 0.87 0.36
CA TYR A 18 -17.59 -0.39 1.07
C TYR A 18 -16.38 -0.82 1.93
N ASP A 19 -15.19 -0.33 1.63
CA ASP A 19 -13.96 -0.56 2.40
C ASP A 19 -13.66 0.54 3.46
N SER A 20 -14.54 1.55 3.57
CA SER A 20 -14.39 2.62 4.57
C SER A 20 -14.58 2.15 6.02
N ARG A 21 -15.14 0.95 6.24
CA ARG A 21 -15.18 0.34 7.58
C ARG A 21 -13.84 -0.30 7.99
N ASN A 22 -12.91 -0.49 7.05
CA ASN A 22 -11.63 -1.19 7.26
C ASN A 22 -10.38 -0.35 6.96
N ASN A 23 -10.50 0.85 6.39
CA ASN A 23 -9.40 1.80 6.31
C ASN A 23 -9.11 2.42 7.70
N LEU A 24 -8.59 1.60 8.62
CA LEU A 24 -7.78 2.12 9.71
C LEU A 24 -6.70 3.03 9.10
N GLN A 25 -6.38 4.14 9.77
CA GLN A 25 -5.19 4.96 9.50
C GLN A 25 -3.93 4.12 9.80
N MET A 26 -3.70 3.08 9.01
CA MET A 26 -2.77 1.99 9.30
C MET A 26 -1.34 2.52 9.29
N ARG A 27 -1.03 3.47 8.41
CA ARG A 27 0.33 4.00 8.27
C ARG A 27 0.69 4.88 9.47
N GLY A 28 -0.16 5.86 9.79
CA GLY A 28 0.02 6.68 10.98
C GLY A 28 0.05 5.84 12.27
N LEU A 29 -0.87 4.87 12.41
CA LEU A 29 -0.90 3.98 13.56
C LEU A 29 0.39 3.14 13.69
N VAL A 30 0.88 2.56 12.60
CA VAL A 30 2.13 1.78 12.62
C VAL A 30 3.33 2.67 12.98
N VAL A 31 3.39 3.90 12.45
CA VAL A 31 4.43 4.89 12.82
C VAL A 31 4.37 5.23 14.31
N LEU A 32 3.18 5.38 14.89
CA LEU A 32 3.01 5.61 16.33
C LEU A 32 3.41 4.39 17.16
N LEU A 33 3.00 3.20 16.74
CA LEU A 33 3.30 1.96 17.45
C LEU A 33 4.80 1.65 17.43
N ILE A 34 5.49 1.85 16.31
CA ILE A 34 6.94 1.64 16.23
C ILE A 34 7.70 2.69 17.05
N SER A 35 7.24 3.94 17.04
CA SER A 35 7.77 5.01 17.90
C SER A 35 7.67 4.61 19.38
N LYS A 36 6.51 4.10 19.79
CA LYS A 36 6.25 3.66 21.16
C LYS A 36 7.01 2.38 21.55
N ALA A 37 7.18 1.45 20.61
CA ALA A 37 7.92 0.22 20.83
C ALA A 37 9.42 0.48 21.02
N ALA A 38 9.98 1.41 20.24
CA ALA A 38 11.38 1.82 20.35
C ALA A 38 11.66 2.59 21.65
N GLY A 39 10.72 3.44 22.08
CA GLY A 39 10.91 4.29 23.25
C GLY A 39 12.01 5.35 23.02
N PRO A 40 12.47 6.01 24.10
CA PRO A 40 13.51 7.02 24.01
C PRO A 40 14.88 6.41 23.68
N SER A 41 15.67 7.10 22.86
CA SER A 41 17.06 6.72 22.61
C SER A 41 17.92 6.96 23.85
N LYS A 42 18.92 6.09 24.07
CA LYS A 42 19.92 6.28 25.13
C LYS A 42 20.78 7.54 24.93
N ALA A 43 20.82 8.07 23.70
CA ALA A 43 21.56 9.27 23.33
C ALA A 43 20.67 10.54 23.33
N ALA A 44 19.41 10.44 23.73
CA ALA A 44 18.52 11.60 23.79
C ALA A 44 18.83 12.47 25.01
N ASP A 45 19.21 13.73 24.77
CA ASP A 45 19.38 14.78 25.79
C ASP A 45 18.12 14.95 26.65
N ASP A 46 18.30 15.42 27.90
CA ASP A 46 17.22 15.70 28.86
C ASP A 46 16.13 16.63 28.28
N THR A 47 16.49 17.53 27.35
CA THR A 47 15.58 18.47 26.69
C THR A 47 14.52 17.79 25.81
N LEU A 48 14.81 16.62 25.24
CA LEU A 48 13.85 15.86 24.42
C LEU A 48 12.82 15.13 25.30
N GLN A 49 13.19 14.76 26.52
CA GLN A 49 12.37 13.91 27.39
C GLN A 49 11.09 14.62 27.86
N HIS A 50 11.10 15.97 27.95
CA HIS A 50 9.96 16.76 28.42
C HIS A 50 8.78 16.87 27.43
N ASP A 51 8.94 16.47 26.17
CA ASP A 51 7.93 16.61 25.10
C ASP A 51 7.18 15.29 24.77
N MET A 52 7.40 14.26 25.58
CA MET A 52 6.81 12.94 25.37
C MET A 52 5.42 12.83 25.98
N VAL A 53 4.46 12.36 25.17
CA VAL A 53 3.14 11.96 25.65
C VAL A 53 3.00 10.46 25.46
N SER A 54 2.78 9.73 26.55
CA SER A 54 2.60 8.26 26.53
C SER A 54 3.74 7.47 25.88
N GLY A 55 4.97 7.98 25.95
CA GLY A 55 6.16 7.31 25.40
C GLY A 55 6.51 7.70 23.97
N ILE A 56 5.89 8.74 23.39
CA ILE A 56 6.09 9.17 22.00
C ILE A 56 6.36 10.68 21.95
N TYR A 57 7.38 11.10 21.19
CA TYR A 57 7.71 12.52 21.00
C TYR A 57 6.65 13.25 20.16
N ALA A 58 6.45 14.55 20.36
CA ALA A 58 5.52 15.33 19.53
C ALA A 58 5.89 15.29 18.04
N SER A 59 7.18 15.36 17.72
CA SER A 59 7.69 15.23 16.35
C SER A 59 7.30 13.91 15.69
N GLN A 60 7.32 12.78 16.42
CA GLN A 60 6.89 11.48 15.92
C GLN A 60 5.37 11.41 15.70
N ARG A 61 4.58 12.05 16.56
CA ARG A 61 3.12 12.16 16.37
C ARG A 61 2.80 13.00 15.12
N ASN A 62 3.46 14.14 14.97
CA ASN A 62 3.33 14.98 13.78
C ASN A 62 3.76 14.21 12.51
N LEU A 63 4.83 13.42 12.57
CA LEU A 63 5.25 12.57 11.45
C LEU A 63 4.20 11.51 11.10
N ALA A 64 3.54 10.90 12.09
CA ALA A 64 2.45 9.95 11.84
C ALA A 64 1.27 10.62 11.12
N GLU A 65 0.89 11.82 11.54
CA GLU A 65 -0.16 12.62 10.88
C GLU A 65 0.23 12.99 9.44
N ILE A 66 1.46 13.48 9.24
CA ILE A 66 2.02 13.80 7.92
C ILE A 66 2.00 12.56 7.01
N THR A 67 2.41 11.41 7.52
CA THR A 67 2.44 10.15 6.75
C THR A 67 1.02 9.78 6.29
N GLU A 68 0.03 9.94 7.16
CA GLU A 68 -1.37 9.65 6.81
C GLU A 68 -1.95 10.71 5.85
N LEU A 69 -1.57 11.98 5.97
CA LEU A 69 -1.96 13.04 5.03
C LEU A 69 -1.42 12.78 3.62
N ILE A 70 -0.14 12.39 3.49
CA ILE A 70 0.46 12.02 2.20
C ILE A 70 -0.25 10.81 1.61
N HIS A 71 -0.52 9.79 2.44
CA HIS A 71 -1.25 8.63 1.98
C HIS A 71 -2.67 8.98 1.51
N THR A 72 -3.36 9.84 2.23
CA THR A 72 -4.71 10.31 1.87
C THR A 72 -4.68 11.10 0.57
N ALA A 73 -3.72 12.01 0.40
CA ALA A 73 -3.52 12.75 -0.85
C ALA A 73 -3.33 11.80 -2.04
N PHE A 74 -2.46 10.80 -1.87
CA PHE A 74 -2.21 9.76 -2.86
C PHE A 74 -3.47 8.97 -3.22
N LEU A 75 -4.29 8.57 -2.25
CA LEU A 75 -5.56 7.88 -2.50
C LEU A 75 -6.56 8.76 -3.26
N VAL A 76 -6.64 10.05 -2.91
CA VAL A 76 -7.50 11.01 -3.61
C VAL A 76 -7.09 11.15 -5.07
N HIS A 77 -5.78 11.28 -5.35
CA HIS A 77 -5.26 11.38 -6.73
C HIS A 77 -5.48 10.07 -7.52
N ARG A 78 -5.33 8.90 -6.90
CA ARG A 78 -5.65 7.61 -7.56
C ARG A 78 -7.14 7.44 -7.89
N GLY A 79 -8.02 8.21 -7.24
CA GLY A 79 -9.45 8.21 -7.50
C GLY A 79 -9.88 8.94 -8.79
N ILE A 80 -8.96 9.59 -9.50
CA ILE A 80 -9.25 10.32 -10.75
C ILE A 80 -9.61 9.31 -11.85
N VAL A 81 -10.78 9.48 -12.46
CA VAL A 81 -11.28 8.55 -13.49
C VAL A 81 -10.88 8.95 -14.90
N ASN A 82 -10.65 7.97 -15.78
CA ASN A 82 -10.47 8.23 -17.21
C ASN A 82 -11.82 8.58 -17.86
N ILE A 83 -11.96 9.83 -18.27
CA ILE A 83 -13.20 10.40 -18.81
C ILE A 83 -13.49 9.86 -20.21
N THR A 84 -12.48 9.40 -20.96
CA THR A 84 -12.68 8.87 -22.33
C THR A 84 -13.36 7.50 -22.34
N GLU A 85 -13.39 6.80 -21.20
CA GLU A 85 -13.98 5.47 -21.04
C GLU A 85 -15.35 5.50 -20.36
N LEU A 86 -15.92 6.69 -20.14
CA LEU A 86 -17.22 6.87 -19.50
C LEU A 86 -18.34 6.16 -20.28
N LYS A 87 -19.11 5.36 -19.55
CA LYS A 87 -20.36 4.75 -20.01
C LYS A 87 -21.54 5.63 -19.61
N SER A 88 -22.67 5.48 -20.30
CA SER A 88 -23.89 6.24 -20.00
C SER A 88 -24.40 6.04 -18.56
N CYS A 89 -24.05 4.93 -17.91
CA CYS A 89 -24.38 4.63 -16.52
C CYS A 89 -23.53 5.37 -15.49
N ASP A 90 -22.41 5.97 -15.90
CA ASP A 90 -21.45 6.58 -14.98
C ASP A 90 -21.86 8.00 -14.57
N GLY A 91 -22.94 8.54 -15.14
CA GLY A 91 -23.48 9.85 -14.82
C GLY A 91 -23.02 10.96 -15.77
N PRO A 92 -23.40 12.22 -15.51
CA PRO A 92 -23.12 13.31 -16.43
C PRO A 92 -21.62 13.61 -16.55
N LEU A 93 -21.13 13.73 -17.79
CA LEU A 93 -19.74 14.07 -18.11
C LEU A 93 -19.23 15.30 -17.33
N LYS A 94 -20.08 16.32 -17.20
CA LYS A 94 -19.76 17.57 -16.50
C LYS A 94 -19.49 17.35 -15.00
N ASP A 95 -20.27 16.48 -14.37
CA ASP A 95 -20.13 16.17 -12.94
C ASP A 95 -18.85 15.38 -12.69
N MET A 96 -18.51 14.45 -13.59
CA MET A 96 -17.25 13.70 -13.54
C MET A 96 -16.02 14.60 -13.75
N GLN A 97 -16.07 15.50 -14.72
CA GLN A 97 -15.01 16.50 -14.93
C GLN A 97 -14.83 17.41 -13.70
N PHE A 98 -15.93 17.82 -13.07
CA PHE A 98 -15.89 18.63 -11.86
C PHE A 98 -15.32 17.84 -10.67
N GLY A 99 -15.76 16.60 -10.48
CA GLY A 99 -15.23 15.68 -9.47
C GLY A 99 -13.73 15.46 -9.60
N ASN A 100 -13.24 15.19 -10.81
CA ASN A 100 -11.80 15.04 -11.08
C ASN A 100 -11.02 16.31 -10.73
N LYS A 101 -11.53 17.50 -11.09
CA LYS A 101 -10.88 18.78 -10.71
C LYS A 101 -10.81 18.94 -9.19
N MET A 102 -11.89 18.61 -8.48
CA MET A 102 -11.92 18.69 -7.02
C MET A 102 -10.99 17.66 -6.37
N ALA A 103 -10.86 16.46 -6.93
CA ALA A 103 -9.93 15.44 -6.47
C ALA A 103 -8.47 15.91 -6.60
N ILE A 104 -8.10 16.46 -7.77
CA ILE A 104 -6.76 17.03 -8.00
C ILE A 104 -6.44 18.10 -6.94
N LEU A 105 -7.29 19.12 -6.80
CA LEU A 105 -7.08 20.22 -5.86
C LEU A 105 -7.06 19.76 -4.40
N SER A 106 -7.90 18.78 -4.03
CA SER A 106 -7.94 18.25 -2.67
C SER A 106 -6.67 17.46 -2.33
N GLY A 107 -6.18 16.64 -3.27
CA GLY A 107 -4.91 15.93 -3.11
C GLY A 107 -3.73 16.90 -3.00
N ASP A 108 -3.69 17.94 -3.85
CA ASP A 108 -2.64 18.96 -3.82
C ASP A 108 -2.64 19.75 -2.51
N PHE A 109 -3.82 20.10 -2.00
CA PHE A 109 -3.97 20.77 -0.70
C PHE A 109 -3.45 19.91 0.46
N LEU A 110 -3.81 18.62 0.49
CA LEU A 110 -3.34 17.69 1.52
C LEU A 110 -1.81 17.52 1.45
N LEU A 111 -1.25 17.39 0.25
CA LEU A 111 0.18 17.27 0.04
C LEU A 111 0.92 18.56 0.46
N ALA A 112 0.38 19.74 0.15
CA ALA A 112 0.95 21.02 0.58
C ALA A 112 0.98 21.17 2.11
N ASN A 113 -0.09 20.73 2.80
CA ASN A 113 -0.13 20.71 4.27
C ASN A 113 0.89 19.72 4.84
N ALA A 114 1.02 18.54 4.24
CA ALA A 114 2.03 17.55 4.66
C ALA A 114 3.46 18.08 4.49
N CYS A 115 3.76 18.76 3.37
CA CYS A 115 5.05 19.41 3.14
C CYS A 115 5.33 20.53 4.17
N THR A 116 4.31 21.31 4.53
CA THR A 116 4.42 22.33 5.57
C THR A 116 4.72 21.69 6.93
N GLY A 117 4.02 20.61 7.29
CA GLY A 117 4.27 19.83 8.49
C GLY A 117 5.68 19.24 8.51
N LEU A 118 6.17 18.69 7.39
CA LEU A 118 7.53 18.16 7.27
C LEU A 118 8.59 19.24 7.54
N ALA A 119 8.42 20.43 6.96
CA ALA A 119 9.33 21.55 7.20
C ALA A 119 9.36 21.98 8.67
N GLN A 120 8.21 21.93 9.36
CA GLN A 120 8.09 22.25 10.79
C GLN A 120 8.79 21.23 11.70
N LEU A 121 9.07 20.01 11.25
CA LEU A 121 9.86 19.04 12.02
C LEU A 121 11.33 19.45 12.15
N GLN A 122 11.82 20.39 11.33
CA GLN A 122 13.19 20.92 11.36
C GLN A 122 14.30 19.85 11.33
N ASN A 123 14.02 18.68 10.74
CA ASN A 123 15.00 17.62 10.53
C ASN A 123 15.13 17.35 9.02
N THR A 124 16.25 17.77 8.44
CA THR A 124 16.51 17.64 7.00
C THR A 124 16.56 16.19 6.53
N LYS A 125 17.04 15.26 7.36
CA LYS A 125 17.08 13.83 7.02
C LYS A 125 15.67 13.24 6.94
N VAL A 126 14.79 13.63 7.85
CA VAL A 126 13.37 13.24 7.81
C VAL A 126 12.67 13.80 6.58
N VAL A 127 12.94 15.07 6.23
CA VAL A 127 12.42 15.68 4.99
C VAL A 127 12.90 14.91 3.76
N GLU A 128 14.18 14.53 3.69
CA GLU A 128 14.74 13.72 2.59
C GLU A 128 14.08 12.33 2.50
N LEU A 129 13.92 11.64 3.63
CA LEU A 129 13.28 10.33 3.68
C LEU A 129 11.82 10.40 3.20
N VAL A 130 11.02 11.34 3.71
CA VAL A 130 9.60 11.41 3.34
C VAL A 130 9.41 11.96 1.92
N SER A 131 10.19 12.95 1.48
CA SER A 131 10.13 13.45 0.10
C SER A 131 10.54 12.39 -0.93
N SER A 132 11.57 11.59 -0.64
CA SER A 132 11.91 10.45 -1.51
C SER A 132 10.84 9.37 -1.51
N ALA A 133 10.10 9.19 -0.40
CA ALA A 133 8.94 8.28 -0.39
C ALA A 133 7.80 8.76 -1.31
N ILE A 134 7.57 10.08 -1.39
CA ILE A 134 6.62 10.67 -2.34
C ILE A 134 7.07 10.40 -3.77
N GLY A 135 8.36 10.58 -4.06
CA GLY A 135 8.95 10.24 -5.36
C GLY A 135 8.74 8.78 -5.74
N ASP A 136 9.03 7.86 -4.83
CA ASP A 136 8.80 6.41 -5.02
C ASP A 136 7.34 6.09 -5.34
N LEU A 137 6.39 6.70 -4.61
CA LEU A 137 4.95 6.51 -4.83
C LEU A 137 4.52 6.95 -6.24
N VAL A 138 4.98 8.12 -6.68
CA VAL A 138 4.69 8.65 -8.01
C VAL A 138 5.31 7.77 -9.10
N GLN A 139 6.54 7.31 -8.90
CA GLN A 139 7.20 6.37 -9.82
C GLN A 139 6.45 5.03 -9.89
N GLY A 140 5.98 4.52 -8.76
CA GLY A 140 5.15 3.32 -8.69
C GLY A 140 3.86 3.45 -9.51
N ILE A 141 3.11 4.55 -9.35
CA ILE A 141 1.92 4.84 -10.18
C ILE A 141 2.28 4.93 -11.66
N TYR A 142 3.38 5.60 -11.99
CA TYR A 142 3.80 5.74 -13.38
C TYR A 142 4.03 4.38 -14.02
N TYR A 143 4.68 3.44 -13.31
CA TYR A 143 4.83 2.07 -13.78
C TYR A 143 3.47 1.37 -13.92
N GLU A 144 2.59 1.41 -12.92
CA GLU A 144 1.24 0.82 -12.97
C GLU A 144 0.47 1.25 -14.23
N ASN A 145 0.51 2.55 -14.55
CA ASN A 145 -0.18 3.12 -15.71
C ASN A 145 0.58 2.91 -17.03
N SER A 146 1.90 2.80 -17.02
CA SER A 146 2.70 2.57 -18.25
C SER A 146 2.54 1.14 -18.77
N TYR A 147 2.17 0.18 -17.92
CA TYR A 147 1.72 -1.17 -18.34
C TYR A 147 0.26 -1.19 -18.84
N LEU A 148 -0.44 -0.05 -18.79
CA LEU A 148 -1.78 0.15 -19.33
C LEU A 148 -1.72 1.13 -20.51
N PRO A 149 -1.33 0.68 -21.72
CA PRO A 149 -2.16 1.09 -22.86
C PRO A 149 -2.26 0.06 -23.99
N GLU A 150 -3.47 -0.03 -24.54
CA GLU A 150 -3.75 -0.27 -25.96
C GLU A 150 -2.96 -1.39 -26.67
N LYS A 151 -3.19 -2.65 -26.26
CA LYS A 151 -3.46 -3.83 -27.13
C LYS A 151 -2.98 -5.16 -26.57
N ASN A 152 -2.06 -5.21 -25.60
CA ASN A 152 -1.44 -6.47 -25.14
C ASN A 152 -1.07 -6.52 -23.64
N ALA A 153 -1.84 -5.89 -22.75
CA ALA A 153 -1.58 -5.93 -21.29
C ALA A 153 -1.52 -7.35 -20.68
N PHE A 154 -1.97 -8.35 -21.44
CA PHE A 154 -1.93 -9.77 -21.08
C PHE A 154 -0.57 -10.44 -21.26
N THR A 155 0.41 -9.74 -21.85
CA THR A 155 1.65 -10.34 -22.37
C THR A 155 2.93 -9.89 -21.69
N ASP A 156 2.87 -8.87 -20.82
CA ASP A 156 4.08 -8.35 -20.19
C ASP A 156 4.56 -9.32 -19.11
N ASP A 157 5.79 -9.78 -19.28
CA ASP A 157 6.42 -10.75 -18.40
C ASP A 157 6.91 -10.03 -17.13
N ILE A 158 5.98 -9.77 -16.22
CA ILE A 158 6.30 -9.20 -14.92
C ILE A 158 6.68 -10.36 -14.02
N GLY A 159 7.98 -10.59 -13.83
CA GLY A 159 8.46 -11.53 -12.83
C GLY A 159 8.17 -11.05 -11.40
N ILE A 160 8.17 -11.96 -10.44
CA ILE A 160 7.84 -11.69 -9.03
C ILE A 160 8.78 -10.64 -8.41
N THR A 161 10.03 -10.57 -8.88
CA THR A 161 10.99 -9.55 -8.45
C THR A 161 10.54 -8.14 -8.85
N ASN A 162 10.13 -7.95 -10.10
CA ASN A 162 9.61 -6.67 -10.60
C ASN A 162 8.29 -6.32 -9.91
N TRP A 163 7.43 -7.32 -9.67
CA TRP A 163 6.21 -7.16 -8.89
C TRP A 163 6.52 -6.63 -7.48
N MET A 164 7.49 -7.23 -6.78
CA MET A 164 7.88 -6.80 -5.43
C MET A 164 8.44 -5.37 -5.41
N GLU A 165 9.27 -5.00 -6.38
CA GLU A 165 9.80 -3.64 -6.52
C GLU A 165 8.66 -2.64 -6.77
N HIS A 166 7.78 -2.95 -7.72
CA HIS A 166 6.61 -2.14 -8.01
C HIS A 166 5.72 -1.94 -6.78
N ILE A 167 5.42 -3.00 -6.03
CA ILE A 167 4.62 -2.90 -4.80
C ILE A 167 5.34 -2.10 -3.71
N PHE A 168 6.66 -2.25 -3.59
CA PHE A 168 7.42 -1.42 -2.67
C PHE A 168 7.26 0.07 -3.03
N LEU A 169 7.49 0.45 -4.28
CA LEU A 169 7.35 1.84 -4.74
C LEU A 169 5.94 2.37 -4.54
N SER A 170 4.92 1.64 -5.02
CA SER A 170 3.52 2.10 -5.06
C SER A 170 2.76 2.01 -3.73
N HIS A 171 3.20 1.18 -2.78
CA HIS A 171 2.45 0.93 -1.53
C HIS A 171 3.29 0.97 -0.26
N GLY A 172 4.56 0.53 -0.33
CA GLY A 172 5.39 0.26 0.85
C GLY A 172 6.39 1.36 1.24
N ALA A 173 6.87 2.15 0.27
CA ALA A 173 7.94 3.12 0.46
C ALA A 173 7.61 4.15 1.56
N LEU A 174 6.38 4.68 1.56
CA LEU A 174 5.91 5.63 2.56
C LEU A 174 5.89 5.04 3.98
N LEU A 175 5.44 3.79 4.14
CA LEU A 175 5.44 3.16 5.47
C LEU A 175 6.86 2.84 5.94
N ALA A 176 7.70 2.28 5.07
CA ALA A 176 9.08 1.93 5.37
C ALA A 176 9.89 3.18 5.78
N LYS A 177 9.85 4.24 4.96
CA LYS A 177 10.58 5.48 5.23
C LYS A 177 9.96 6.26 6.39
N GLY A 178 8.64 6.17 6.61
CA GLY A 178 7.98 6.73 7.79
C GLY A 178 8.44 6.07 9.10
N CYS A 179 8.56 4.73 9.12
CA CYS A 179 9.11 3.99 10.26
C CYS A 179 10.57 4.37 10.53
N GLN A 180 11.39 4.49 9.48
CA GLN A 180 12.77 4.95 9.58
C GLN A 180 12.87 6.38 10.13
N ALA A 181 12.08 7.29 9.58
CA ALA A 181 12.05 8.69 9.99
C ALA A 181 11.61 8.85 11.46
N ALA A 182 10.73 7.99 11.97
CA ALA A 182 10.35 7.98 13.37
C ALA A 182 11.53 7.64 14.30
N MET A 183 12.41 6.74 13.88
CA MET A 183 13.63 6.40 14.62
C MET A 183 14.67 7.51 14.55
N GLU A 184 14.82 8.14 13.39
CA GLU A 184 15.66 9.33 13.18
C GLU A 184 15.23 10.50 14.09
N LEU A 185 13.93 10.79 14.18
CA LEU A 185 13.40 11.84 15.07
C LEU A 185 13.69 11.58 16.55
N ALA A 186 13.75 10.31 16.96
CA ALA A 186 14.08 9.89 18.31
C ALA A 186 15.59 9.72 18.54
N LYS A 187 16.44 10.01 17.54
CA LYS A 187 17.90 9.86 17.60
C LYS A 187 18.35 8.44 17.93
N HIS A 188 17.63 7.43 17.44
CA HIS A 188 18.13 6.06 17.46
C HIS A 188 19.26 5.89 16.42
N ASP A 189 20.16 4.95 16.67
CA ASP A 189 21.28 4.67 15.77
C ASP A 189 20.82 4.13 14.40
N THR A 190 21.75 4.12 13.44
CA THR A 190 21.48 3.74 12.05
C THR A 190 21.02 2.28 11.90
N GLU A 191 21.40 1.39 12.82
CA GLU A 191 20.96 -0.01 12.80
C GLU A 191 19.47 -0.10 13.15
N VAL A 192 19.05 0.54 14.24
CA VAL A 192 17.63 0.60 14.64
C VAL A 192 16.78 1.30 13.57
N GLN A 193 17.28 2.38 12.97
CA GLN A 193 16.62 3.04 11.83
C GLN A 193 16.43 2.08 10.64
N SER A 194 17.46 1.30 10.30
CA SER A 194 17.41 0.30 9.22
C SER A 194 16.41 -0.82 9.54
N MET A 195 16.40 -1.35 10.76
CA MET A 195 15.42 -2.37 11.17
C MET A 195 13.98 -1.86 11.08
N ALA A 196 13.73 -0.61 11.49
CA ALA A 196 12.42 0.04 11.35
C ALA A 196 11.98 0.19 9.89
N PHE A 197 12.91 0.56 9.00
CA PHE A 197 12.67 0.58 7.55
C PHE A 197 12.28 -0.80 7.03
N GLN A 198 13.05 -1.84 7.38
CA GLN A 198 12.81 -3.21 6.91
C GLN A 198 11.48 -3.76 7.43
N TYR A 199 11.12 -3.47 8.67
CA TYR A 199 9.79 -3.79 9.20
C TYR A 199 8.68 -3.20 8.32
N GLY A 200 8.72 -1.88 8.06
CA GLY A 200 7.69 -1.22 7.25
C GLY A 200 7.64 -1.75 5.80
N LYS A 201 8.80 -2.05 5.20
CA LYS A 201 8.91 -2.66 3.86
C LYS A 201 8.25 -4.04 3.81
N HIS A 202 8.65 -4.93 4.70
CA HIS A 202 8.16 -6.31 4.73
C HIS A 202 6.69 -6.41 5.14
N MET A 203 6.25 -5.59 6.10
CA MET A 203 4.85 -5.50 6.49
C MET A 203 3.96 -5.08 5.30
N SER A 204 4.40 -4.07 4.52
CA SER A 204 3.65 -3.60 3.35
C SER A 204 3.54 -4.65 2.25
N LEU A 205 4.63 -5.37 1.97
CA LEU A 205 4.63 -6.49 1.02
C LEU A 205 3.69 -7.61 1.46
N SER A 206 3.77 -8.01 2.73
CA SER A 206 2.88 -9.02 3.32
C SER A 206 1.41 -8.61 3.22
N TYR A 207 1.09 -7.35 3.52
CA TYR A 207 -0.27 -6.81 3.43
C TYR A 207 -0.81 -6.85 2.00
N LYS A 208 -0.01 -6.43 1.02
CA LYS A 208 -0.41 -6.47 -0.39
C LYS A 208 -0.60 -7.91 -0.90
N LEU A 209 0.27 -8.84 -0.50
CA LEU A 209 0.12 -10.25 -0.83
C LEU A 209 -1.18 -10.83 -0.27
N ASN A 210 -1.50 -10.52 0.99
CA ASN A 210 -2.77 -10.95 1.59
C ASN A 210 -3.97 -10.40 0.81
N SER A 211 -3.95 -9.11 0.45
CA SER A 211 -4.99 -8.49 -0.37
C SER A 211 -5.15 -9.16 -1.72
N ASP A 212 -4.04 -9.49 -2.40
CA ASP A 212 -4.05 -10.15 -3.71
C ASP A 212 -4.52 -11.60 -3.65
N LEU A 213 -4.39 -12.26 -2.49
CA LEU A 213 -4.87 -13.61 -2.25
C LEU A 213 -6.38 -13.70 -2.00
N GLN A 214 -7.02 -12.63 -1.51
CA GLN A 214 -8.44 -12.65 -1.11
C GLN A 214 -9.40 -13.20 -2.19
N PRO A 215 -9.25 -12.85 -3.48
CA PRO A 215 -10.10 -13.42 -4.54
C PRO A 215 -10.00 -14.95 -4.64
N PHE A 216 -8.85 -15.55 -4.30
CA PHE A 216 -8.55 -16.97 -4.54
C PHE A 216 -8.87 -17.89 -3.36
N LEU A 217 -8.96 -17.35 -2.14
CA LEU A 217 -9.12 -18.15 -0.91
C LEU A 217 -10.59 -18.44 -0.54
N ASN A 218 -11.51 -17.57 -0.93
CA ASN A 218 -12.88 -17.61 -0.45
C ASN A 218 -13.85 -18.19 -1.51
N GLY A 219 -14.38 -19.39 -1.26
CA GLY A 219 -15.35 -20.06 -2.15
C GLY A 219 -16.70 -19.32 -2.35
N LYS A 220 -16.97 -18.26 -1.59
CA LYS A 220 -18.15 -17.37 -1.77
C LYS A 220 -17.93 -16.26 -2.80
N HIS A 221 -16.72 -16.14 -3.34
CA HIS A 221 -16.27 -15.05 -4.21
C HIS A 221 -15.88 -15.52 -5.63
N SER A 222 -16.54 -16.58 -6.10
CA SER A 222 -16.47 -16.97 -7.52
C SER A 222 -16.91 -15.77 -8.38
N GLY A 223 -15.98 -15.19 -9.14
CA GLY A 223 -16.21 -13.99 -9.96
C GLY A 223 -15.86 -12.65 -9.31
N THR A 224 -15.16 -12.61 -8.17
CA THR A 224 -14.57 -11.36 -7.67
C THR A 224 -13.45 -10.91 -8.61
N SER A 225 -13.51 -9.65 -9.05
CA SER A 225 -12.50 -9.04 -9.92
C SER A 225 -11.11 -9.10 -9.27
N PHE A 226 -10.11 -9.54 -10.02
CA PHE A 226 -8.69 -9.47 -9.66
C PHE A 226 -7.89 -8.89 -10.83
N GLY A 227 -6.81 -8.19 -10.52
CA GLY A 227 -5.89 -7.68 -11.54
C GLY A 227 -4.94 -8.78 -12.01
N LEU A 228 -4.61 -8.81 -13.30
CA LEU A 228 -3.68 -9.80 -13.86
C LEU A 228 -2.22 -9.59 -13.40
N ASN A 229 -1.93 -8.43 -12.83
CA ASN A 229 -0.62 -8.14 -12.23
C ASN A 229 -0.59 -8.43 -10.72
N CYS A 230 -1.56 -9.18 -10.17
CA CYS A 230 -1.55 -9.58 -8.77
C CYS A 230 -0.60 -10.77 -8.52
N ALA A 231 -0.08 -10.89 -7.30
CA ALA A 231 0.97 -11.87 -7.02
C ALA A 231 0.61 -13.34 -7.37
N PRO A 232 -0.59 -13.87 -7.06
CA PRO A 232 -0.94 -15.23 -7.45
C PRO A 232 -0.89 -15.47 -8.96
N VAL A 233 -1.25 -14.47 -9.77
CA VAL A 233 -1.21 -14.54 -11.24
C VAL A 233 0.23 -14.51 -11.73
N VAL A 234 1.02 -13.53 -11.26
CA VAL A 234 2.45 -13.39 -11.60
C VAL A 234 3.22 -14.67 -11.29
N LEU A 235 3.03 -15.23 -10.09
CA LEU A 235 3.67 -16.48 -9.69
C LEU A 235 3.20 -17.66 -10.52
N HIS A 236 1.89 -17.75 -10.83
CA HIS A 236 1.37 -18.80 -11.70
C HIS A 236 2.00 -18.74 -13.09
N GLN A 237 2.08 -17.55 -13.69
CA GLN A 237 2.74 -17.31 -14.97
C GLN A 237 4.20 -17.76 -14.95
N GLU A 238 4.97 -17.45 -13.89
CA GLU A 238 6.35 -17.91 -13.74
C GLU A 238 6.45 -19.44 -13.68
N PHE A 239 5.50 -20.12 -13.01
CA PHE A 239 5.52 -21.58 -12.90
C PHE A 239 5.15 -22.30 -14.19
N VAL A 240 4.13 -21.83 -14.91
CA VAL A 240 3.65 -22.48 -16.14
C VAL A 240 4.47 -22.07 -17.37
N GLY A 241 5.15 -20.93 -17.29
CA GLY A 241 5.88 -20.34 -18.39
C GLY A 241 4.98 -19.56 -19.35
N ARG A 242 5.60 -18.63 -20.09
CA ARG A 242 4.89 -17.65 -20.92
C ARG A 242 3.97 -18.29 -21.97
N GLU A 243 4.41 -19.34 -22.64
CA GLU A 243 3.62 -19.98 -23.70
C GLU A 243 2.34 -20.62 -23.16
N ALA A 244 2.44 -21.37 -22.06
CA ALA A 244 1.28 -21.99 -21.42
C ALA A 244 0.32 -20.95 -20.84
N TRP A 245 0.86 -19.90 -20.21
CA TRP A 245 0.08 -18.77 -19.72
C TRP A 245 -0.72 -18.08 -20.82
N MET A 246 -0.08 -17.80 -21.97
CA MET A 246 -0.75 -17.17 -23.11
C MET A 246 -1.88 -18.04 -23.68
N GLU A 247 -1.73 -19.36 -23.68
CA GLU A 247 -2.79 -20.27 -24.09
C GLU A 247 -3.93 -20.29 -23.06
N GLU A 248 -3.64 -20.33 -21.75
CA GLU A 248 -4.67 -20.20 -20.70
C GLU A 248 -5.49 -18.91 -20.83
N VAL A 249 -4.81 -17.78 -21.05
CA VAL A 249 -5.45 -16.47 -21.27
C VAL A 249 -6.28 -16.48 -22.55
N LYS A 250 -5.77 -17.04 -23.65
CA LYS A 250 -6.50 -17.16 -24.92
C LYS A 250 -7.75 -18.04 -24.77
N GLN A 251 -7.66 -19.13 -24.03
CA GLN A 251 -8.79 -20.00 -23.72
C GLN A 251 -9.82 -19.32 -22.81
N ALA A 252 -9.41 -18.31 -22.03
CA ALA A 252 -10.31 -17.49 -21.22
C ALA A 252 -10.88 -16.28 -21.96
N HIS A 253 -10.51 -16.01 -23.21
CA HIS A 253 -11.11 -14.92 -23.99
C HIS A 253 -12.57 -15.21 -24.34
N LEU A 254 -13.43 -14.22 -24.10
CA LEU A 254 -14.82 -14.19 -24.50
C LEU A 254 -15.00 -13.40 -25.81
N LYS A 255 -16.24 -13.23 -26.28
CA LYS A 255 -16.54 -12.36 -27.44
C LYS A 255 -16.39 -10.88 -27.05
N GLY A 256 -15.75 -10.10 -27.92
CA GLY A 256 -15.19 -8.78 -27.55
C GLY A 256 -13.95 -8.98 -26.67
N ASN A 257 -13.11 -7.98 -26.45
CA ASN A 257 -11.86 -8.11 -25.68
C ASN A 257 -12.07 -8.34 -24.16
N LEU A 258 -13.05 -9.17 -23.78
CA LEU A 258 -13.44 -9.54 -22.44
C LEU A 258 -12.79 -10.87 -22.06
N ILE A 259 -12.35 -11.00 -20.81
CA ILE A 259 -11.77 -12.24 -20.27
C ILE A 259 -12.72 -12.84 -19.23
N ASP A 260 -12.91 -14.15 -19.32
CA ASP A 260 -13.52 -14.97 -18.29
C ASP A 260 -12.56 -15.13 -17.10
N LEU A 261 -12.62 -14.15 -16.19
CA LEU A 261 -11.81 -14.15 -14.97
C LEU A 261 -12.11 -15.36 -14.07
N ALA A 262 -13.32 -15.94 -14.12
CA ALA A 262 -13.63 -17.12 -13.32
C ALA A 262 -12.88 -18.34 -13.83
N LYS A 263 -12.84 -18.54 -15.16
CA LYS A 263 -12.03 -19.61 -15.77
C LYS A 263 -10.54 -19.48 -15.45
N LEU A 264 -10.01 -18.26 -15.53
CA LEU A 264 -8.60 -17.99 -15.23
C LEU A 264 -8.30 -18.19 -13.74
N GLN A 265 -9.20 -17.75 -12.86
CA GLN A 265 -9.10 -17.97 -11.42
C GLN A 265 -9.02 -19.45 -11.07
N GLU A 266 -9.85 -20.30 -11.69
CA GLU A 266 -9.80 -21.76 -11.45
C GLU A 266 -8.49 -22.38 -11.95
N ALA A 267 -7.97 -21.94 -13.10
CA ALA A 267 -6.65 -22.38 -13.59
C ALA A 267 -5.52 -22.02 -12.61
N ILE A 268 -5.51 -20.79 -12.10
CA ILE A 268 -4.52 -20.31 -11.12
C ILE A 268 -4.64 -21.06 -9.79
N LYS A 269 -5.86 -21.35 -9.34
CA LYS A 269 -6.12 -22.15 -8.13
C LYS A 269 -5.70 -23.61 -8.26
N ALA A 270 -5.82 -24.18 -9.45
CA ALA A 270 -5.34 -25.53 -9.74
C ALA A 270 -3.81 -25.60 -9.86
N GLY A 271 -3.17 -24.47 -10.20
CA GLY A 271 -1.72 -24.31 -10.27
C GLY A 271 -1.05 -24.06 -8.91
N LYS A 272 0.21 -23.63 -8.97
CA LYS A 272 1.05 -23.35 -7.77
C LYS A 272 1.07 -21.88 -7.35
N GLY A 273 0.49 -20.97 -8.15
CA GLY A 273 0.58 -19.53 -7.92
C GLY A 273 -0.02 -19.08 -6.58
N VAL A 274 -1.19 -19.63 -6.22
CA VAL A 274 -1.87 -19.29 -4.94
C VAL A 274 -1.04 -19.76 -3.74
N THR A 275 -0.58 -21.02 -3.74
CA THR A 275 0.23 -21.56 -2.63
C THR A 275 1.55 -20.81 -2.49
N ALA A 276 2.23 -20.52 -3.60
CA ALA A 276 3.48 -19.75 -3.57
C ALA A 276 3.26 -18.31 -3.05
N ALA A 277 2.14 -17.67 -3.41
CA ALA A 277 1.80 -16.34 -2.89
C ALA A 277 1.52 -16.35 -1.38
N ILE A 278 0.88 -17.41 -0.86
CA ILE A 278 0.70 -17.64 0.58
C ILE A 278 2.05 -17.76 1.28
N ASP A 279 2.97 -18.57 0.74
CA ASP A 279 4.28 -18.78 1.32
C ASP A 279 5.13 -17.51 1.28
N LEU A 280 5.06 -16.74 0.19
CA LEU A 280 5.73 -15.44 0.07
C LEU A 280 5.15 -14.41 1.06
N CYS A 281 3.83 -14.44 1.31
CA CYS A 281 3.19 -13.59 2.30
C CYS A 281 3.73 -13.91 3.71
N ARG A 282 3.77 -15.19 4.07
CA ARG A 282 4.33 -15.66 5.34
C ARG A 282 5.82 -15.33 5.48
N TYR A 283 6.59 -15.46 4.40
CA TYR A 283 8.00 -15.08 4.37
C TYR A 283 8.19 -13.61 4.75
N HIS A 284 7.46 -12.70 4.10
CA HIS A 284 7.55 -11.28 4.42
C HIS A 284 7.01 -10.95 5.82
N GLY A 285 5.93 -11.60 6.27
CA GLY A 285 5.48 -11.45 7.65
C GLY A 285 6.54 -11.87 8.67
N ASN A 286 7.18 -13.02 8.48
CA ASN A 286 8.27 -13.49 9.36
C ASN A 286 9.44 -12.50 9.36
N LYS A 287 9.83 -11.98 8.19
CA LYS A 287 10.87 -10.94 8.10
C LYS A 287 10.47 -9.67 8.83
N ALA A 288 9.20 -9.26 8.78
CA ALA A 288 8.72 -8.12 9.57
C ALA A 288 8.86 -8.40 11.08
N LEU A 289 8.45 -9.58 11.55
CA LEU A 289 8.58 -9.98 12.97
C LEU A 289 10.04 -10.02 13.44
N GLU A 290 10.96 -10.54 12.63
CA GLU A 290 12.40 -10.54 12.92
C GLU A 290 12.91 -9.11 13.17
N ASN A 291 12.52 -8.15 12.32
CA ASN A 291 12.93 -6.76 12.44
C ASN A 291 12.33 -6.02 13.66
N LEU A 292 11.30 -6.57 14.32
CA LEU A 292 10.77 -6.03 15.58
C LEU A 292 11.55 -6.47 16.81
N GLN A 293 12.42 -7.48 16.69
CA GLN A 293 13.14 -8.04 17.84
C GLN A 293 14.16 -7.07 18.44
N CYS A 294 14.60 -6.05 17.69
CA CYS A 294 15.47 -4.99 18.20
C CYS A 294 14.78 -4.12 19.26
N PHE A 295 13.44 -4.07 19.27
CA PHE A 295 12.66 -3.31 20.24
C PHE A 295 12.37 -4.13 21.49
N PRO A 296 12.40 -3.51 22.70
CA PRO A 296 12.07 -4.21 23.94
C PRO A 296 10.61 -4.72 23.93
N PRO A 297 10.33 -5.86 24.61
CA PRO A 297 8.97 -6.35 24.77
C PRO A 297 8.05 -5.29 25.39
N SER A 298 6.96 -4.97 24.69
CA SER A 298 6.00 -3.95 25.12
C SER A 298 4.64 -4.20 24.48
N LYS A 299 3.58 -3.59 25.03
CA LYS A 299 2.23 -3.67 24.41
C LYS A 299 2.23 -3.14 22.98
N ALA A 300 3.06 -2.14 22.67
CA ALA A 300 3.17 -1.57 21.33
C ALA A 300 3.85 -2.55 20.35
N ARG A 301 4.94 -3.19 20.78
CA ARG A 301 5.59 -4.24 19.99
C ARG A 301 4.65 -5.41 19.74
N SER A 302 3.95 -5.90 20.76
CA SER A 302 2.96 -6.97 20.60
C SER A 302 1.80 -6.56 19.68
N ALA A 303 1.39 -5.28 19.66
CA ALA A 303 0.39 -4.81 18.71
C ALA A 303 0.89 -4.86 17.26
N LEU A 304 2.15 -4.48 17.00
CA LEU A 304 2.78 -4.62 15.68
C LEU A 304 2.86 -6.09 15.26
N GLU A 305 3.30 -6.98 16.17
CA GLU A 305 3.33 -8.43 15.93
C GLU A 305 1.92 -8.98 15.58
N ASN A 306 0.89 -8.57 16.32
CA ASN A 306 -0.49 -8.96 16.06
C ASN A 306 -1.02 -8.51 14.71
N ILE A 307 -0.63 -7.31 14.25
CA ILE A 307 -0.96 -6.83 12.90
C ILE A 307 -0.35 -7.77 11.84
N VAL A 308 0.91 -8.17 12.01
CA VAL A 308 1.58 -9.11 11.10
C VAL A 308 0.92 -10.49 11.12
N TYR A 309 0.58 -11.01 12.30
CA TYR A 309 -0.11 -12.30 12.44
C TYR A 309 -1.50 -12.29 11.78
N ALA A 310 -2.24 -11.18 11.90
CA ALA A 310 -3.54 -11.05 11.25
C ALA A 310 -3.44 -11.11 9.72
N VAL A 311 -2.39 -10.51 9.14
CA VAL A 311 -2.15 -10.48 7.69
C VAL A 311 -1.65 -11.81 7.14
N THR A 312 -0.93 -12.60 7.93
CA THR A 312 -0.36 -13.89 7.51
C THR A 312 -1.24 -15.09 7.82
N ARG A 313 -2.43 -14.86 8.39
CA ARG A 313 -3.40 -15.90 8.69
C ARG A 313 -4.21 -16.23 7.45
N PHE A 314 -4.07 -17.48 7.00
CA PHE A 314 -4.82 -18.05 5.90
C PHE A 314 -5.66 -19.24 6.42
N PRO A 315 -6.85 -19.49 5.84
CA PRO A 315 -7.67 -20.65 6.18
C PRO A 315 -6.98 -21.97 5.81
#